data_AF-A0A962WYV7-F1
#
_entry.id   AF-A0A962WYV7-F1
#
_cell.length_a   1.000
_cell.length_b   1.000
_cell.length_c   1.000
_cell.angle_alpha   90.00
_cell.angle_beta   90.00
_cell.angle_gamma   90.00
#
_symmetry.space_group_name_H-M   'P 1'
#
loop_
_entity.id
_entity.type
_entity.pdbx_description
1 polymer ?
#
loop_
_entity_poly.entity_id
_entity_poly.type
_entity_poly.pdbx_seq_one_letter_code
_entity_poly.pdbx_strand_id
1 'polypeptide(L)'
;MLNHQDYSDRIRHSLQVILNDERFRSSPQMSAFLNYIVEQTLDGQANRIKAYTIAVDALGKPENFDPQSNPSVRVLAKRLRDTLDQFYADKRKEIDIRILIKPGSYIPQFEVGNPAPVKHAQKPVRPALLPSGTGGRPSGMLSWLQTWHRQVTVLSVTLMAVMAWSLTDTPADQALAVKAPVSKEAELYSTDIASLEHISPSDGRPQLPRLTLVNDDSDTDARLIGDALQKTLQHYDHLIIGRYDSRQASPSAHWPEEYELHYSRKNATTVDLSLMHVQTGKILQRNQLKIPVTEHHQKQLGTGQIKTIHAFGTQLLKNDGIILQDYRERGTLTPVMRCVFLFDDYYADKTRTKRKAAETCAADLHASGAASAIPTVL
;
A
#
# COMPACT_ATOMS: atom_id res chain seq x y z
N MET A 1 -21.96 -6.70 7.98
CA MET A 1 -20.63 -6.08 7.78
C MET A 1 -19.62 -7.15 8.15
N LEU A 2 -18.77 -7.57 7.21
CA LEU A 2 -17.93 -8.76 7.32
C LEU A 2 -16.64 -8.41 8.10
N ASN A 3 -16.19 -9.33 8.95
CA ASN A 3 -14.95 -9.23 9.72
C ASN A 3 -13.75 -9.14 8.74
N HIS A 4 -12.65 -8.46 9.07
CA HIS A 4 -11.52 -8.30 8.12
C HIS A 4 -10.94 -9.66 7.70
N GLN A 5 -10.86 -10.61 8.65
CA GLN A 5 -10.48 -12.00 8.40
C GLN A 5 -11.40 -12.68 7.37
N ASP A 6 -12.71 -12.53 7.58
CA ASP A 6 -13.77 -13.10 6.75
C ASP A 6 -13.77 -12.50 5.33
N TYR A 7 -13.37 -11.23 5.18
CA TYR A 7 -13.18 -10.61 3.85
C TYR A 7 -11.99 -11.20 3.09
N SER A 8 -10.83 -11.34 3.75
CA SER A 8 -9.65 -11.95 3.14
C SER A 8 -9.89 -13.41 2.75
N ASP A 9 -10.59 -14.17 3.60
CA ASP A 9 -10.91 -15.58 3.33
C ASP A 9 -11.86 -15.73 2.13
N ARG A 10 -12.84 -14.83 1.98
CA ARG A 10 -13.70 -14.78 0.78
C ARG A 10 -12.92 -14.43 -0.50
N ILE A 11 -11.90 -13.58 -0.42
CA ILE A 11 -11.03 -13.26 -1.57
C ILE A 11 -10.23 -14.50 -1.97
N ARG A 12 -9.62 -15.20 -1.01
CA ARG A 12 -8.87 -16.44 -1.27
C ARG A 12 -9.75 -17.53 -1.84
N HIS A 13 -10.99 -17.65 -1.35
CA HIS A 13 -11.96 -18.57 -1.91
C HIS A 13 -12.25 -18.26 -3.39
N SER A 14 -12.53 -16.99 -3.73
CA SER A 14 -12.74 -16.56 -5.12
C SER A 14 -11.51 -16.86 -6.00
N LEU A 15 -10.31 -16.56 -5.51
CA LEU A 15 -9.06 -16.90 -6.17
C LEU A 15 -8.98 -18.40 -6.48
N GLN A 16 -9.23 -19.27 -5.49
CA GLN A 16 -9.19 -20.72 -5.70
C GLN A 16 -10.23 -21.20 -6.71
N VAL A 17 -11.43 -20.62 -6.74
CA VAL A 17 -12.44 -20.93 -7.75
C VAL A 17 -11.93 -20.58 -9.16
N ILE A 18 -11.30 -19.40 -9.33
CA ILE A 18 -10.72 -18.98 -10.61
C ILE A 18 -9.57 -19.90 -11.02
N LEU A 19 -8.65 -20.21 -10.10
CA LEU A 19 -7.48 -21.05 -10.38
C LEU A 19 -7.85 -22.50 -10.76
N ASN A 20 -9.02 -22.98 -10.32
CA ASN A 20 -9.54 -24.30 -10.68
C ASN A 20 -10.27 -24.34 -12.03
N ASP A 21 -10.55 -23.19 -12.65
CA ASP A 21 -11.13 -23.12 -13.99
C ASP A 21 -10.11 -23.59 -15.05
N GLU A 22 -10.61 -24.26 -16.10
CA GLU A 22 -9.77 -24.86 -17.15
C GLU A 22 -8.82 -23.85 -17.82
N ARG A 23 -9.26 -22.60 -17.99
CA ARG A 23 -8.45 -21.53 -18.60
C ARG A 23 -7.21 -21.18 -17.78
N PHE A 24 -7.28 -21.36 -16.46
CA PHE A 24 -6.17 -21.10 -15.53
C PHE A 24 -5.34 -22.36 -15.29
N ARG A 25 -6.00 -23.52 -15.16
CA ARG A 25 -5.30 -24.82 -15.03
C ARG A 25 -4.41 -25.13 -16.23
N SER A 26 -4.83 -24.74 -17.43
CA SER A 26 -4.04 -24.89 -18.67
C SER A 26 -2.89 -23.88 -18.81
N SER A 27 -2.78 -22.89 -17.92
CA SER A 27 -1.78 -21.82 -17.99
C SER A 27 -1.12 -21.58 -16.63
N PRO A 28 -0.05 -22.34 -16.30
CA PRO A 28 0.66 -22.21 -15.02
C PRO A 28 1.17 -20.79 -14.76
N GLN A 29 1.64 -20.09 -15.79
CA GLN A 29 2.14 -18.71 -15.66
C GLN A 29 1.03 -17.71 -15.31
N MET A 30 -0.17 -17.86 -15.87
CA MET A 30 -1.30 -16.98 -15.51
C MET A 30 -1.78 -17.24 -14.09
N SER A 31 -1.83 -18.51 -13.69
CA SER A 31 -2.18 -18.93 -12.34
C SER A 31 -1.19 -18.39 -11.31
N ALA A 32 0.12 -18.53 -11.57
CA ALA A 32 1.18 -18.00 -10.72
C ALA A 32 1.11 -16.46 -10.60
N PHE A 33 0.90 -15.77 -11.73
CA PHE A 33 0.71 -14.31 -11.73
C PHE A 33 -0.49 -13.92 -10.85
N LEU A 34 -1.67 -14.47 -11.12
CA LEU A 34 -2.90 -14.09 -10.43
C LEU A 34 -2.80 -14.37 -8.93
N ASN A 35 -2.30 -15.55 -8.56
CA ASN A 35 -2.08 -15.92 -7.17
C ASN A 35 -1.17 -14.92 -6.47
N TYR A 36 -0.01 -14.63 -7.07
CA TYR A 36 0.97 -13.71 -6.51
C TYR A 36 0.38 -12.32 -6.23
N ILE A 37 -0.29 -11.70 -7.21
CA ILE A 37 -0.80 -10.33 -7.03
C ILE A 37 -1.94 -10.26 -6.01
N VAL A 38 -2.74 -11.32 -5.87
CA VAL A 38 -3.85 -11.36 -4.91
C VAL A 38 -3.31 -11.50 -3.49
N GLU A 39 -2.44 -12.48 -3.24
CA GLU A 39 -1.85 -12.67 -1.90
C GLU A 39 -1.04 -11.44 -1.48
N GLN A 40 -0.20 -10.87 -2.35
CA GLN A 40 0.52 -9.63 -2.06
C GLN A 40 -0.41 -8.45 -1.73
N THR A 41 -1.62 -8.41 -2.30
CA THR A 41 -2.59 -7.36 -1.97
C THR A 41 -3.26 -7.63 -0.61
N LEU A 42 -3.56 -8.88 -0.30
CA LEU A 42 -4.13 -9.29 0.99
C LEU A 42 -3.16 -9.06 2.15
N ASP A 43 -1.86 -9.21 1.90
CA ASP A 43 -0.79 -8.98 2.88
C ASP A 43 -0.47 -7.49 3.09
N GLY A 44 -1.24 -6.59 2.48
CA GLY A 44 -1.00 -5.14 2.55
C GLY A 44 0.19 -4.66 1.72
N GLN A 45 0.77 -5.53 0.91
CA GLN A 45 1.98 -5.30 0.12
C GLN A 45 1.70 -4.89 -1.34
N ALA A 46 0.57 -4.23 -1.61
CA ALA A 46 0.18 -3.85 -2.97
C ALA A 46 1.21 -2.95 -3.68
N ASN A 47 1.97 -2.14 -2.93
CA ASN A 47 3.09 -1.33 -3.42
C ASN A 47 4.26 -2.19 -3.96
N ARG A 48 4.37 -3.44 -3.52
CA ARG A 48 5.36 -4.43 -3.99
C ARG A 48 4.95 -5.07 -5.32
N ILE A 49 3.80 -4.76 -5.90
CA ILE A 49 3.37 -5.34 -7.17
C ILE A 49 3.86 -4.48 -8.34
N LYS A 50 5.01 -4.83 -8.94
CA LYS A 50 5.56 -4.19 -10.16
C LYS A 50 5.95 -5.24 -11.19
N ALA A 51 6.14 -4.83 -12.44
CA ALA A 51 6.45 -5.74 -13.55
C ALA A 51 7.68 -6.62 -13.27
N TYR A 52 8.75 -6.05 -12.70
CA TYR A 52 9.97 -6.80 -12.35
C TYR A 52 9.70 -7.90 -11.31
N THR A 53 9.06 -7.60 -10.19
CA THR A 53 8.81 -8.61 -9.14
C THR A 53 7.86 -9.70 -9.61
N ILE A 54 6.85 -9.36 -10.43
CA ILE A 54 6.02 -10.39 -11.06
C ILE A 54 6.87 -11.29 -11.95
N ALA A 55 7.80 -10.73 -12.74
CA ALA A 55 8.68 -11.52 -13.60
C ALA A 55 9.52 -12.51 -12.80
N VAL A 56 10.20 -12.03 -11.77
CA VAL A 56 11.20 -12.85 -11.07
C VAL A 56 10.54 -13.73 -10.00
N ASP A 57 9.69 -13.15 -9.15
CA ASP A 57 9.17 -13.82 -7.96
C ASP A 57 7.97 -14.72 -8.29
N ALA A 58 7.15 -14.37 -9.30
CA ALA A 58 5.99 -15.17 -9.70
C ALA A 58 6.23 -16.02 -10.96
N LEU A 59 6.99 -15.51 -11.93
CA LEU A 59 7.17 -16.17 -13.23
C LEU A 59 8.55 -16.84 -13.40
N GLY A 60 9.40 -16.79 -12.38
CA GLY A 60 10.72 -17.44 -12.39
C GLY A 60 11.66 -16.91 -13.47
N LYS A 61 11.53 -15.64 -13.86
CA LYS A 61 12.46 -15.02 -14.82
C LYS A 61 13.82 -14.80 -14.17
N PRO A 62 14.91 -14.73 -14.97
CA PRO A 62 16.23 -14.43 -14.43
C PRO A 62 16.29 -13.02 -13.81
N GLU A 63 17.18 -12.81 -12.85
CA GLU A 63 17.35 -11.53 -12.15
C GLU A 63 17.75 -10.35 -13.06
N ASN A 64 18.34 -10.64 -14.22
CA ASN A 64 18.67 -9.60 -15.20
C ASN A 64 17.48 -9.20 -16.08
N PHE A 65 16.26 -9.60 -15.72
CA PHE A 65 15.04 -9.22 -16.40
C PHE A 65 14.83 -7.71 -16.36
N ASP A 66 14.70 -7.09 -17.53
CA ASP A 66 14.35 -5.68 -17.66
C ASP A 66 12.91 -5.53 -18.21
N PRO A 67 11.97 -4.99 -17.41
CA PRO A 67 10.59 -4.75 -17.85
C PRO A 67 10.44 -3.75 -19.01
N GLN A 68 11.45 -2.90 -19.26
CA GLN A 68 11.40 -1.94 -20.35
C GLN A 68 11.63 -2.63 -21.69
N SER A 69 12.73 -3.38 -21.80
CA SER A 69 13.08 -4.15 -23.00
C SER A 69 12.27 -5.44 -23.18
N ASN A 70 11.76 -6.05 -22.09
CA ASN A 70 11.01 -7.32 -22.17
C ASN A 70 9.51 -7.14 -21.86
N PRO A 71 8.62 -7.22 -22.87
CA PRO A 71 7.19 -7.00 -22.67
C PRO A 71 6.44 -8.21 -22.08
N SER A 72 7.10 -9.33 -21.79
CA SER A 72 6.42 -10.59 -21.42
C SER A 72 5.42 -10.44 -20.26
N VAL A 73 5.75 -9.71 -19.20
CA VAL A 73 4.83 -9.46 -18.08
C VAL A 73 3.63 -8.61 -18.51
N ARG A 74 3.85 -7.58 -19.34
CA ARG A 74 2.77 -6.71 -19.85
C ARG A 74 1.80 -7.50 -20.74
N VAL A 75 2.35 -8.37 -21.60
CA VAL A 75 1.56 -9.25 -22.47
C VAL A 75 0.77 -10.26 -21.64
N LEU A 76 1.40 -10.89 -20.65
CA LEU A 76 0.73 -11.85 -19.77
C LEU A 76 -0.36 -11.18 -18.92
N ALA A 77 -0.13 -9.96 -18.44
CA ALA A 77 -1.14 -9.18 -17.71
C ALA A 77 -2.33 -8.83 -18.59
N LYS A 78 -2.12 -8.55 -19.89
CA LYS A 78 -3.23 -8.36 -20.83
C LYS A 78 -4.04 -9.64 -20.97
N ARG A 79 -3.38 -10.77 -21.25
CA ARG A 79 -4.02 -12.09 -21.37
C ARG A 79 -4.79 -12.48 -20.10
N LEU A 80 -4.21 -12.20 -18.93
CA LEU A 80 -4.84 -12.43 -17.63
C LEU A 80 -6.16 -11.67 -17.50
N ARG A 81 -6.19 -10.37 -17.84
CA ARG A 81 -7.42 -9.56 -17.85
C ARG A 81 -8.47 -10.13 -18.80
N ASP A 82 -8.08 -10.40 -20.05
CA ASP A 82 -8.99 -10.92 -21.06
C ASP A 82 -9.60 -12.27 -20.62
N THR A 83 -8.81 -13.11 -19.96
CA THR A 83 -9.26 -14.42 -19.45
C THR A 83 -10.18 -14.28 -18.24
N LEU A 84 -9.87 -13.36 -17.32
CA LEU A 84 -10.76 -13.04 -16.19
C LEU A 84 -12.11 -12.53 -16.69
N ASP A 85 -12.12 -11.67 -17.71
CA ASP A 85 -13.37 -11.15 -18.29
C ASP A 85 -14.21 -12.27 -18.93
N GLN A 86 -13.58 -13.21 -19.65
CA GLN A 86 -14.26 -14.41 -20.15
C GLN A 86 -14.82 -15.26 -19.01
N PHE A 87 -14.02 -15.47 -17.97
CA PHE A 87 -14.43 -16.26 -16.80
C PHE A 87 -15.65 -15.68 -16.11
N TYR A 88 -15.66 -14.37 -15.88
CA TYR A 88 -16.81 -13.71 -15.27
C TYR A 88 -18.00 -13.53 -16.22
N ALA A 89 -17.81 -13.60 -17.54
CA ALA A 89 -18.93 -13.65 -18.48
C ALA A 89 -19.73 -14.95 -18.33
N ASP A 90 -19.04 -16.08 -18.13
CA ASP A 90 -19.65 -17.40 -18.00
C ASP A 90 -20.21 -17.67 -16.60
N LYS A 91 -19.50 -17.22 -15.54
CA LYS A 91 -19.74 -17.63 -14.15
C LYS A 91 -20.23 -16.49 -13.21
N ARG A 92 -20.80 -15.43 -13.77
CA ARG A 92 -21.13 -14.18 -13.04
C ARG A 92 -22.00 -14.34 -11.79
N LYS A 93 -22.78 -15.42 -11.67
CA LYS A 93 -23.73 -15.65 -10.56
C LYS A 93 -23.18 -16.50 -9.42
N GLU A 94 -22.02 -17.12 -9.58
CA GLU A 94 -21.50 -18.13 -8.65
C GLU A 94 -20.42 -17.57 -7.72
N ILE A 95 -20.06 -16.29 -7.85
CA ILE A 95 -18.87 -15.73 -7.22
C ILE A 95 -19.21 -14.48 -6.42
N ASP A 96 -18.86 -14.54 -5.13
CA ASP A 96 -19.18 -13.52 -4.14
C ASP A 96 -18.26 -12.28 -4.21
N ILE A 97 -16.97 -12.49 -4.54
CA ILE A 97 -15.99 -11.43 -4.76
C ILE A 97 -15.40 -11.51 -6.15
N ARG A 98 -15.55 -10.45 -6.93
CA ARG A 98 -14.91 -10.29 -8.24
C ARG A 98 -13.51 -9.69 -8.08
N ILE A 99 -12.53 -10.33 -8.71
CA ILE A 99 -11.15 -9.84 -8.83
C ILE A 99 -11.00 -9.09 -10.15
N LEU A 100 -10.76 -7.77 -10.08
CA LEU A 100 -10.59 -6.88 -11.23
C LEU A 100 -9.15 -6.38 -11.32
N ILE A 101 -8.55 -6.40 -12.51
CA ILE A 101 -7.22 -5.81 -12.74
C ILE A 101 -7.35 -4.72 -13.80
N LYS A 102 -7.19 -3.46 -13.39
CA LYS A 102 -7.33 -2.32 -14.32
C LYS A 102 -6.19 -2.28 -15.36
N PRO A 103 -6.46 -1.80 -16.60
CA PRO A 103 -5.40 -1.48 -17.55
C PRO A 103 -4.37 -0.52 -16.93
N GLY A 104 -3.09 -0.75 -17.19
CA GLY A 104 -2.00 0.06 -16.65
C GLY A 104 -1.61 -0.22 -15.19
N SER A 105 -2.41 -1.01 -14.46
CA SER A 105 -2.10 -1.47 -13.10
C SER A 105 -1.92 -2.99 -13.05
N TYR A 106 -1.09 -3.46 -12.13
CA TYR A 106 -1.02 -4.88 -11.76
C TYR A 106 -1.74 -5.19 -10.44
N ILE A 107 -2.14 -4.15 -9.70
CA ILE A 107 -2.78 -4.30 -8.39
C ILE A 107 -4.26 -4.68 -8.60
N PRO A 108 -4.73 -5.82 -8.08
CA PRO A 108 -6.12 -6.21 -8.15
C PRO A 108 -7.02 -5.35 -7.26
N GLN A 109 -8.27 -5.19 -7.68
CA GLN A 109 -9.36 -4.62 -6.89
C GLN A 109 -10.40 -5.71 -6.64
N PHE A 110 -10.96 -5.71 -5.43
CA PHE A 110 -11.92 -6.72 -5.00
C PHE A 110 -13.29 -6.05 -4.86
N GLU A 111 -14.25 -6.53 -5.65
CA GLU A 111 -15.62 -6.02 -5.65
C GLU A 111 -16.56 -7.10 -5.12
N VAL A 112 -17.30 -6.81 -4.05
CA VAL A 112 -18.40 -7.68 -3.59
C VAL A 112 -19.54 -7.59 -4.61
N GLY A 113 -20.07 -8.73 -5.07
CA GLY A 113 -21.13 -8.76 -6.08
C GLY A 113 -22.32 -7.88 -5.68
N ASN A 114 -22.86 -6.97 -6.50
CA ASN A 114 -22.91 -6.88 -7.97
C ASN A 114 -22.80 -5.41 -8.45
N PRO A 115 -21.77 -5.02 -9.23
CA PRO A 115 -21.86 -3.84 -10.08
C PRO A 115 -22.16 -4.21 -11.55
N ALA A 116 -23.01 -3.37 -12.16
CA ALA A 116 -23.50 -3.43 -13.53
C ALA A 116 -22.39 -3.66 -14.58
N PRO A 117 -22.71 -4.20 -15.77
CA PRO A 117 -21.73 -4.40 -16.83
C PRO A 117 -21.03 -3.09 -17.17
N VAL A 118 -19.71 -3.06 -17.01
CA VAL A 118 -18.87 -2.00 -17.57
C VAL A 118 -18.90 -2.21 -19.09
N LYS A 119 -19.80 -1.49 -19.77
CA LYS A 119 -19.73 -1.30 -21.22
C LYS A 119 -18.40 -0.59 -21.51
N HIS A 120 -17.44 -1.30 -22.07
CA HIS A 120 -16.40 -0.65 -22.86
C HIS A 120 -17.11 0.19 -23.91
N ALA A 121 -16.93 1.52 -23.85
CA ALA A 121 -17.40 2.43 -24.87
C ALA A 121 -16.63 2.16 -26.17
N GLN A 122 -17.10 1.17 -26.94
CA GLN A 122 -16.79 1.09 -28.36
C GLN A 122 -17.45 2.30 -29.02
N LYS A 123 -16.60 3.21 -29.52
CA LYS A 123 -17.02 4.26 -30.46
C LYS A 123 -17.61 3.55 -31.69
N PRO A 124 -18.87 3.79 -32.07
CA PRO A 124 -19.47 3.07 -33.19
C PRO A 124 -18.76 3.44 -34.49
N VAL A 125 -18.21 2.42 -35.16
CA VAL A 125 -17.81 2.51 -36.56
C VAL A 125 -19.09 2.64 -37.38
N ARG A 126 -19.28 3.81 -38.02
CA ARG A 126 -20.32 3.98 -39.04
C ARG A 126 -19.94 3.13 -40.27
N PRO A 127 -20.88 2.40 -40.89
CA PRO A 127 -20.63 1.77 -42.18
C PRO A 127 -20.44 2.87 -43.23
N ALA A 128 -19.32 2.83 -43.95
CA ALA A 128 -19.10 3.66 -45.12
C ALA A 128 -20.04 3.18 -46.24
N LEU A 129 -21.10 3.95 -46.52
CA LEU A 129 -21.75 3.89 -47.82
C LEU A 129 -20.80 4.50 -48.86
N LEU A 130 -20.46 3.73 -49.88
CA LEU A 130 -19.84 4.20 -51.11
C LEU A 130 -20.84 5.08 -51.89
N PRO A 131 -20.42 6.25 -52.42
CA PRO A 131 -21.05 6.82 -53.59
C PRO A 131 -20.16 6.59 -54.82
N SER A 132 -20.78 5.99 -55.82
CA SER A 132 -20.39 5.94 -57.23
C SER A 132 -20.05 7.34 -57.74
N GLY A 133 -18.95 7.45 -58.48
CA GLY A 133 -18.42 8.72 -58.93
C GLY A 133 -19.13 9.35 -60.13
N THR A 134 -18.87 10.63 -60.33
CA THR A 134 -18.75 11.27 -61.66
C THR A 134 -17.85 12.50 -61.58
N GLY A 135 -16.79 12.48 -62.38
CA GLY A 135 -16.19 13.59 -63.14
C GLY A 135 -16.04 14.99 -62.55
N GLY A 136 -14.78 15.41 -62.35
CA GLY A 136 -14.38 16.82 -62.27
C GLY A 136 -12.86 16.96 -62.18
N ARG A 137 -12.20 17.40 -63.27
CA ARG A 137 -10.76 17.70 -63.37
C ARG A 137 -10.40 19.05 -62.70
N PRO A 138 -9.11 19.33 -62.42
CA PRO A 138 -8.66 20.10 -61.27
C PRO A 138 -8.41 21.59 -61.59
N SER A 139 -8.62 22.46 -60.60
CA SER A 139 -8.09 23.82 -60.59
C SER A 139 -7.88 24.29 -59.15
N GLY A 140 -6.77 25.01 -58.90
CA GLY A 140 -6.57 25.73 -57.64
C GLY A 140 -5.44 25.25 -56.73
N MET A 141 -4.34 24.73 -57.27
CA MET A 141 -3.04 24.72 -56.58
C MET A 141 -2.52 26.18 -56.55
N LEU A 142 -3.04 27.01 -55.63
CA LEU A 142 -2.48 28.27 -55.12
C LEU A 142 -3.57 29.05 -54.35
N SER A 143 -3.86 28.64 -53.11
CA SER A 143 -4.61 29.50 -52.15
C SER A 143 -4.37 29.18 -50.67
N TRP A 144 -3.60 28.14 -50.35
CA TRP A 144 -3.12 27.86 -48.99
C TRP A 144 -1.85 28.69 -48.66
N LEU A 145 -1.94 30.01 -48.71
CA LEU A 145 -0.92 30.87 -48.07
C LEU A 145 -1.48 32.22 -47.59
N GLN A 146 -2.80 32.43 -47.64
CA GLN A 146 -3.39 33.75 -47.36
C GLN A 146 -4.46 33.78 -46.25
N THR A 147 -4.68 32.68 -45.54
CA THR A 147 -5.67 32.60 -44.43
C THR A 147 -5.07 32.48 -43.03
N TRP A 148 -3.74 32.46 -42.88
CA TRP A 148 -3.07 32.32 -41.57
C TRP A 148 -2.96 33.62 -40.74
N HIS A 149 -3.20 34.81 -41.30
CA HIS A 149 -3.05 36.08 -40.55
C HIS A 149 -4.33 36.63 -39.90
N ARG A 150 -5.52 36.06 -40.14
CA ARG A 150 -6.79 36.57 -39.57
C ARG A 150 -7.30 35.84 -38.32
N GLN A 151 -6.63 34.78 -37.87
CA GLN A 151 -7.02 34.01 -36.67
C GLN A 151 -6.15 34.34 -35.43
N VAL A 152 -5.06 35.11 -35.57
CA VAL A 152 -4.15 35.42 -34.46
C VAL A 152 -4.56 36.70 -33.69
N THR A 153 -5.34 37.60 -34.29
CA THR A 153 -5.72 38.88 -33.66
C THR A 153 -6.93 38.82 -32.71
N VAL A 154 -7.76 37.78 -32.77
CA VAL A 154 -8.93 37.62 -31.88
C VAL A 154 -8.54 36.98 -30.53
N LEU A 155 -7.45 36.18 -30.49
CA LEU A 155 -6.94 35.54 -29.29
C LEU A 155 -6.12 36.47 -28.39
N SER A 156 -5.52 37.54 -28.93
CA SER A 156 -4.73 38.49 -28.12
C SER A 156 -5.60 39.50 -27.34
N VAL A 157 -6.72 39.92 -27.91
CA VAL A 157 -7.65 40.88 -27.26
C VAL A 157 -8.45 40.20 -26.14
N THR A 158 -8.76 38.91 -26.26
CA THR A 158 -9.45 38.15 -25.21
C THR A 158 -8.54 37.80 -24.04
N LEU A 159 -7.24 37.55 -24.26
CA LEU A 159 -6.27 37.30 -23.19
C LEU A 159 -5.98 38.57 -22.35
N MET A 160 -5.97 39.75 -22.97
CA MET A 160 -5.77 41.03 -22.26
C MET A 160 -6.95 41.41 -21.35
N ALA A 161 -8.19 41.08 -21.75
CA ALA A 161 -9.37 41.35 -20.92
C ALA A 161 -9.42 40.47 -19.66
N VAL A 162 -8.95 39.22 -19.75
CA VAL A 162 -8.88 38.28 -18.60
C VAL A 162 -7.77 38.67 -17.62
N MET A 163 -6.63 39.18 -18.12
CA MET A 163 -5.56 39.68 -17.24
C MET A 163 -5.97 40.95 -16.49
N ALA A 164 -6.74 41.84 -17.11
CA ALA A 164 -7.21 43.07 -16.47
C ALA A 164 -8.21 42.80 -15.32
N TRP A 165 -9.05 41.76 -15.43
CA TRP A 165 -9.94 41.33 -14.34
C TRP A 165 -9.20 40.68 -13.17
N SER A 166 -8.01 40.12 -13.39
CA SER A 166 -7.23 39.48 -12.32
C SER A 166 -6.48 40.45 -11.39
N LEU A 167 -6.45 41.75 -11.72
CA LEU A 167 -5.74 42.77 -10.93
C LEU A 167 -6.66 43.62 -10.04
N THR A 168 -7.97 43.39 -10.06
CA THR A 168 -8.94 44.14 -9.26
C THR A 168 -10.00 43.23 -8.66
N ASP A 169 -9.60 42.30 -7.81
CA ASP A 169 -10.51 41.70 -6.83
C ASP A 169 -9.75 41.48 -5.50
N THR A 170 -10.09 42.29 -4.51
CA THR A 170 -10.02 41.89 -3.10
C THR A 170 -11.44 42.07 -2.56
N PRO A 171 -11.98 41.06 -1.88
CA PRO A 171 -12.15 41.24 -0.44
C PRO A 171 -11.87 39.98 0.38
N ALA A 172 -11.68 40.26 1.67
CA ALA A 172 -11.53 39.31 2.76
C ALA A 172 -12.72 38.35 2.85
N ASP A 173 -12.44 37.07 3.11
CA ASP A 173 -13.14 36.32 4.13
C ASP A 173 -12.30 35.15 4.63
N GLN A 174 -12.43 34.93 5.93
CA GLN A 174 -11.61 34.06 6.76
C GLN A 174 -11.91 32.58 6.50
N ALA A 175 -10.87 31.82 6.18
CA ALA A 175 -10.82 30.40 6.51
C ALA A 175 -9.50 30.12 7.23
N LEU A 176 -9.61 29.79 8.52
CA LEU A 176 -8.55 29.26 9.37
C LEU A 176 -8.01 27.95 8.78
N ALA A 177 -7.14 28.05 7.79
CA ALA A 177 -6.26 26.97 7.39
C ALA A 177 -5.16 26.89 8.46
N VAL A 178 -5.28 25.91 9.35
CA VAL A 178 -4.16 25.43 10.16
C VAL A 178 -3.04 25.09 9.20
N LYS A 179 -2.06 25.99 9.10
CA LYS A 179 -0.79 25.78 8.42
C LYS A 179 0.00 24.78 9.25
N ALA A 180 -0.33 23.49 9.10
CA ALA A 180 0.62 22.45 9.44
C ALA A 180 1.90 22.78 8.67
N PRO A 181 3.08 22.82 9.32
CA PRO A 181 4.31 22.82 8.54
C PRO A 181 4.27 21.53 7.73
N VAL A 182 4.07 21.69 6.43
CA VAL A 182 4.45 20.68 5.44
C VAL A 182 5.92 20.45 5.75
N SER A 183 6.20 19.34 6.45
CA SER A 183 7.55 18.83 6.59
C SER A 183 8.12 18.80 5.18
N LYS A 184 9.29 19.43 5.04
CA LYS A 184 10.14 19.32 3.85
C LYS A 184 10.11 17.88 3.36
N GLU A 185 10.12 17.73 2.05
CA GLU A 185 10.06 16.47 1.34
C GLU A 185 10.64 15.33 2.17
N ALA A 186 9.88 14.24 2.29
CA ALA A 186 10.47 12.95 2.63
C ALA A 186 11.53 12.66 1.57
N GLU A 187 12.75 13.17 1.79
CA GLU A 187 13.95 12.56 1.28
C GLU A 187 13.82 11.11 1.70
N LEU A 188 13.50 10.29 0.72
CA LEU A 188 13.57 8.85 0.80
C LEU A 188 15.01 8.57 1.19
N TYR A 189 15.27 8.45 2.50
CA TYR A 189 16.57 8.06 3.02
C TYR A 189 16.87 6.71 2.39
N SER A 190 17.67 6.73 1.32
CA SER A 190 18.29 5.52 0.80
C SER A 190 19.20 5.08 1.90
N THR A 191 18.78 4.06 2.65
CA THR A 191 19.68 3.45 3.61
C THR A 191 20.85 2.94 2.79
N ASP A 192 22.05 3.45 3.03
CA ASP A 192 23.22 2.98 2.29
C ASP A 192 23.44 1.52 2.65
N ILE A 193 23.12 0.63 1.70
CA ILE A 193 23.18 -0.82 1.87
C ILE A 193 24.58 -1.24 2.32
N ALA A 194 25.63 -0.52 1.87
CA ALA A 194 26.99 -0.74 2.29
C ALA A 194 27.20 -0.54 3.80
N SER A 195 26.47 0.40 4.41
CA SER A 195 26.51 0.66 5.85
C SER A 195 25.81 -0.44 6.66
N LEU A 196 24.90 -1.21 6.05
CA LEU A 196 24.17 -2.32 6.68
C LEU A 196 24.91 -3.66 6.57
N GLU A 197 25.87 -3.79 5.66
CA GLU A 197 26.60 -5.04 5.42
C GLU A 197 27.54 -5.41 6.58
N HIS A 198 27.91 -4.47 7.44
CA HIS A 198 28.94 -4.64 8.48
C HIS A 198 28.39 -5.05 9.86
N ILE A 199 27.07 -5.22 9.99
CA ILE A 199 26.46 -5.65 11.24
C ILE A 199 26.68 -7.16 11.38
N SER A 200 27.71 -7.50 12.16
CA SER A 200 28.05 -8.89 12.47
C SER A 200 26.91 -9.54 13.26
N PRO A 201 26.44 -10.73 12.86
CA PRO A 201 25.47 -11.48 13.65
C PRO A 201 26.13 -12.00 14.96
N SER A 202 26.03 -11.26 16.05
CA SER A 202 26.33 -11.72 17.43
C SER A 202 25.29 -11.13 18.40
N ASP A 203 24.72 -11.79 19.40
CA ASP A 203 24.85 -13.14 19.97
C ASP A 203 23.44 -13.69 20.25
N GLY A 204 23.12 -14.85 19.69
CA GLY A 204 22.19 -15.81 20.30
C GLY A 204 20.68 -15.53 20.31
N ARG A 205 20.15 -14.35 19.94
CA ARG A 205 18.68 -14.16 19.85
C ARG A 205 18.24 -13.23 18.70
N PRO A 206 17.45 -13.74 17.75
CA PRO A 206 16.70 -12.94 16.80
C PRO A 206 15.42 -12.47 17.49
N GLN A 207 15.39 -11.21 17.93
CA GLN A 207 14.17 -10.63 18.50
C GLN A 207 13.73 -9.47 17.63
N LEU A 208 12.51 -9.58 17.10
CA LEU A 208 11.78 -8.42 16.62
C LEU A 208 11.64 -7.42 17.77
N PRO A 209 11.63 -6.10 17.49
CA PRO A 209 11.34 -5.13 18.51
C PRO A 209 9.96 -5.41 19.10
N ARG A 210 9.82 -5.19 20.41
CA ARG A 210 8.54 -5.36 21.08
C ARG A 210 7.83 -4.02 21.17
N LEU A 211 6.56 -3.97 20.78
CA LEU A 211 5.67 -2.85 21.09
C LEU A 211 4.68 -3.29 22.15
N THR A 212 4.78 -2.67 23.32
CA THR A 212 3.91 -2.93 24.46
C THR A 212 2.85 -1.86 24.56
N LEU A 213 1.57 -2.26 24.57
CA LEU A 213 0.45 -1.35 24.82
C LEU A 213 0.27 -1.16 26.32
N VAL A 214 0.37 0.09 26.78
CA VAL A 214 0.25 0.47 28.19
C VAL A 214 -1.01 1.31 28.39
N ASN A 215 -1.92 0.81 29.23
CA ASN A 215 -3.10 1.57 29.63
C ASN A 215 -2.77 2.43 30.84
N ASP A 216 -2.69 3.74 30.65
CA ASP A 216 -2.51 4.68 31.75
C ASP A 216 -3.84 5.01 32.47
N ASP A 217 -4.97 4.50 31.93
CA ASP A 217 -6.31 4.72 32.47
C ASP A 217 -6.82 3.52 33.27
N SER A 218 -7.50 3.80 34.38
CA SER A 218 -8.20 2.79 35.17
C SER A 218 -9.60 2.45 34.63
N ASP A 219 -10.13 3.25 33.69
CA ASP A 219 -11.44 3.10 33.05
C ASP A 219 -11.56 1.76 32.27
N THR A 220 -12.68 1.06 32.47
CA THR A 220 -13.02 -0.17 31.77
C THR A 220 -13.19 0.03 30.28
N ASP A 221 -13.65 1.19 29.84
CA ASP A 221 -13.90 1.42 28.42
C ASP A 221 -12.61 1.71 27.63
N ALA A 222 -11.53 2.13 28.31
CA ALA A 222 -10.20 2.23 27.71
C ALA A 222 -9.69 0.84 27.28
N ARG A 223 -10.20 -0.24 27.88
CA ARG A 223 -9.87 -1.62 27.49
C ARG A 223 -10.31 -1.93 26.06
N LEU A 224 -11.49 -1.46 25.65
CA LEU A 224 -12.03 -1.66 24.30
C LEU A 224 -11.12 -1.05 23.23
N ILE A 225 -10.57 0.13 23.50
CA ILE A 225 -9.62 0.81 22.62
C ILE A 225 -8.32 0.01 22.55
N GLY A 226 -7.80 -0.42 23.69
CA GLY A 226 -6.58 -1.24 23.73
C GLY A 226 -6.75 -2.61 23.04
N ASP A 227 -7.91 -3.25 23.14
CA ASP A 227 -8.22 -4.49 22.41
C ASP A 227 -8.18 -4.26 20.90
N ALA A 228 -8.79 -3.16 20.45
CA ALA A 228 -8.80 -2.81 19.03
C ALA A 228 -7.40 -2.42 18.53
N LEU A 229 -6.63 -1.65 19.31
CA LEU A 229 -5.23 -1.35 19.01
C LEU A 229 -4.42 -2.64 18.90
N GLN A 230 -4.52 -3.54 19.87
CA GLN A 230 -3.81 -4.81 19.86
C GLN A 230 -4.15 -5.62 18.61
N LYS A 231 -5.44 -5.81 18.34
CA LYS A 231 -5.91 -6.58 17.18
C LYS A 231 -5.45 -5.97 15.85
N THR A 232 -5.49 -4.65 15.72
CA THR A 232 -5.04 -3.95 14.51
C THR A 232 -3.53 -4.04 14.35
N LEU A 233 -2.75 -3.81 15.42
CA LEU A 233 -1.29 -3.78 15.36
C LEU A 233 -0.70 -5.18 15.18
N GLN A 234 -1.38 -6.23 15.65
CA GLN A 234 -0.98 -7.63 15.43
C GLN A 234 -0.98 -8.07 13.96
N HIS A 235 -1.59 -7.31 13.04
CA HIS A 235 -1.46 -7.56 11.60
C HIS A 235 -0.09 -7.15 11.04
N TYR A 236 0.71 -6.43 11.82
CA TYR A 236 2.04 -6.01 11.43
C TYR A 236 3.08 -6.97 11.98
N ASP A 237 3.77 -7.56 11.04
CA ASP A 237 4.58 -8.75 11.22
C ASP A 237 6.02 -8.45 11.70
N HIS A 238 6.48 -7.21 11.57
CA HIS A 238 7.85 -6.80 11.93
C HIS A 238 8.04 -6.41 13.40
N LEU A 239 7.03 -6.63 14.26
CA LEU A 239 7.10 -6.36 15.71
C LEU A 239 6.37 -7.43 16.51
N ILE A 240 6.84 -7.64 17.73
CA ILE A 240 6.08 -8.41 18.72
C ILE A 240 5.13 -7.44 19.44
N ILE A 241 3.82 -7.65 19.29
CA ILE A 241 2.81 -6.82 19.95
C ILE A 241 2.37 -7.46 21.25
N GLY A 242 2.68 -6.80 22.37
CA GLY A 242 2.29 -7.18 23.72
C GLY A 242 1.29 -6.21 24.34
N ARG A 243 0.61 -6.66 25.39
CA ARG A 243 -0.21 -5.79 26.24
C ARG A 243 0.28 -5.87 27.67
N TYR A 244 0.35 -4.73 28.33
CA TYR A 244 0.76 -4.60 29.71
C TYR A 244 -0.33 -3.93 30.55
N ASP A 245 -0.68 -4.54 31.68
CA ASP A 245 -1.52 -3.92 32.70
C ASP A 245 -0.59 -3.28 33.73
N SER A 246 -0.68 -1.96 33.89
CA SER A 246 0.13 -1.17 34.81
C SER A 246 0.02 -1.64 36.28
N ARG A 247 -0.99 -2.45 36.62
CA ARG A 247 -1.16 -3.08 37.95
C ARG A 247 -0.35 -4.35 38.16
N GLN A 248 0.22 -4.95 37.12
CA GLN A 248 1.13 -6.09 37.23
C GLN A 248 2.56 -5.57 37.04
N ALA A 249 3.52 -5.96 37.88
CA ALA A 249 4.92 -5.57 37.68
C ALA A 249 5.41 -6.05 36.30
N SER A 250 6.14 -5.19 35.57
CA SER A 250 6.66 -5.46 34.23
C SER A 250 7.35 -6.83 34.19
N PRO A 251 6.90 -7.79 33.35
CA PRO A 251 7.55 -9.08 33.26
C PRO A 251 8.94 -9.03 32.62
N SER A 252 9.39 -7.87 32.12
CA SER A 252 10.65 -7.79 31.37
C SER A 252 11.84 -7.52 32.28
N ALA A 253 12.47 -8.62 32.68
CA ALA A 253 13.91 -8.70 32.57
C ALA A 253 14.31 -8.33 31.12
N HIS A 254 14.65 -7.05 30.91
CA HIS A 254 15.28 -6.42 29.73
C HIS A 254 15.04 -7.12 28.38
N TRP A 255 13.95 -6.77 27.69
CA TRP A 255 13.90 -7.00 26.24
C TRP A 255 14.95 -6.08 25.59
N PRO A 256 15.77 -6.54 24.64
CA PRO A 256 16.86 -5.73 24.09
C PRO A 256 16.37 -4.44 23.43
N GLU A 257 15.21 -4.47 22.77
CA GLU A 257 14.66 -3.35 21.99
C GLU A 257 13.13 -3.24 22.18
N GLU A 258 12.68 -2.30 23.00
CA GLU A 258 11.28 -2.20 23.41
C GLU A 258 10.71 -0.79 23.24
N TYR A 259 9.48 -0.75 22.76
CA TYR A 259 8.68 0.45 22.60
C TYR A 259 7.42 0.32 23.47
N GLU A 260 7.02 1.42 24.08
CA GLU A 260 5.77 1.50 24.82
C GLU A 260 4.84 2.50 24.12
N LEU A 261 3.64 2.04 23.79
CA LEU A 261 2.55 2.90 23.36
C LEU A 261 1.58 3.05 24.53
N HIS A 262 1.75 4.17 25.22
CA HIS A 262 0.85 4.61 26.25
C HIS A 262 -0.43 5.14 25.61
N TYR A 263 -1.56 4.74 26.16
CA TYR A 263 -2.85 5.27 25.77
C TYR A 263 -3.70 5.59 27.00
N SER A 264 -4.43 6.70 26.94
CA SER A 264 -5.36 7.12 27.98
C SER A 264 -6.55 7.85 27.38
N ARG A 265 -7.71 7.74 28.03
CA ARG A 265 -8.89 8.49 27.61
C ARG A 265 -8.79 9.92 28.14
N LYS A 266 -8.86 10.89 27.23
CA LYS A 266 -8.93 12.30 27.60
C LYS A 266 -10.36 12.75 27.87
N ASN A 267 -11.31 12.26 27.06
CA ASN A 267 -12.76 12.49 27.20
C ASN A 267 -13.54 11.41 26.43
N ALA A 268 -14.87 11.51 26.39
CA ALA A 268 -15.76 10.56 25.71
C ALA A 268 -15.44 10.32 24.21
N THR A 269 -14.67 11.21 23.58
CA THR A 269 -14.38 11.18 22.15
C THR A 269 -12.91 11.18 21.77
N THR A 270 -12.01 11.39 22.72
CA THR A 270 -10.59 11.58 22.43
C THR A 270 -9.74 10.66 23.30
N VAL A 271 -8.82 9.97 22.63
CA VAL A 271 -7.78 9.13 23.25
C VAL A 271 -6.44 9.78 22.99
N ASP A 272 -5.67 9.98 24.04
CA ASP A 272 -4.29 10.44 23.97
C ASP A 272 -3.37 9.25 23.85
N LEU A 273 -2.36 9.36 22.99
CA LEU A 273 -1.37 8.34 22.71
C LEU A 273 0.02 8.92 22.82
N SER A 274 0.93 8.20 23.46
CA SER A 274 2.35 8.54 23.55
C SER A 274 3.19 7.31 23.26
N LEU A 275 3.94 7.36 22.17
CA LEU A 275 4.92 6.33 21.81
C LEU A 275 6.29 6.73 22.35
N MET A 276 6.94 5.82 23.05
CA MET A 276 8.30 6.01 23.53
C MET A 276 9.17 4.78 23.32
N HIS A 277 10.48 5.00 23.23
CA HIS A 277 11.48 3.94 23.25
C HIS A 277 11.97 3.75 24.68
N VAL A 278 11.86 2.53 25.21
CA VAL A 278 12.07 2.25 26.64
C VAL A 278 13.51 2.46 27.04
N GLN A 279 14.46 1.95 26.25
CA GLN A 279 15.89 1.98 26.58
C GLN A 279 16.47 3.39 26.55
N THR A 280 15.99 4.27 25.66
CA THR A 280 16.48 5.66 25.57
C THR A 280 15.63 6.66 26.35
N GLY A 281 14.42 6.28 26.77
CA GLY A 281 13.43 7.20 27.35
C GLY A 281 12.90 8.27 26.38
N LYS A 282 13.25 8.20 25.08
CA LYS A 282 12.84 9.18 24.07
C LYS A 282 11.37 8.98 23.73
N ILE A 283 10.58 10.04 23.84
CA ILE A 283 9.21 10.08 23.30
C ILE A 283 9.32 10.33 21.79
N LEU A 284 8.90 9.35 21.00
CA LEU A 284 8.95 9.41 19.55
C LEU A 284 7.77 10.18 18.96
N GLN A 285 6.59 10.02 19.54
CA GLN A 285 5.40 10.70 19.06
C GLN A 285 4.36 10.85 20.17
N ARG A 286 3.65 11.98 20.15
CA ARG A 286 2.36 12.14 20.84
C ARG A 286 1.27 12.38 19.81
N ASN A 287 0.14 11.71 19.96
CA ASN A 287 -0.99 11.84 19.06
C ASN A 287 -2.32 11.86 19.83
N GLN A 288 -3.38 12.37 19.21
CA GLN A 288 -4.74 12.33 19.74
C GLN A 288 -5.68 11.74 18.70
N LEU A 289 -6.35 10.63 19.03
CA LEU A 289 -7.32 10.00 18.14
C LEU A 289 -8.75 10.34 18.57
N LYS A 290 -9.56 10.76 17.59
CA LYS A 290 -11.00 10.97 17.79
C LYS A 290 -11.74 9.64 17.63
N ILE A 291 -12.01 8.99 18.76
CA ILE A 291 -12.69 7.69 18.85
C ILE A 291 -13.86 7.85 19.83
N PRO A 292 -15.07 8.23 19.35
CA PRO A 292 -16.25 8.42 20.20
C PRO A 292 -16.74 7.09 20.78
N VAL A 293 -16.50 6.84 22.05
CA VAL A 293 -17.08 5.69 22.76
C VAL A 293 -18.33 6.19 23.46
N THR A 294 -19.47 6.03 22.79
CA THR A 294 -20.73 6.71 23.14
C THR A 294 -21.42 6.16 24.38
N GLU A 295 -21.10 4.93 24.82
CA GLU A 295 -21.76 4.29 25.97
C GLU A 295 -20.79 3.45 26.80
N HIS A 296 -20.95 3.50 28.13
CA HIS A 296 -20.22 2.72 29.13
C HIS A 296 -20.38 1.18 28.97
N HIS A 297 -21.24 0.74 28.04
CA HIS A 297 -21.54 -0.66 27.75
C HIS A 297 -21.28 -1.05 26.29
N GLN A 298 -20.62 -0.17 25.52
CA GLN A 298 -20.28 -0.48 24.13
C GLN A 298 -19.34 -1.69 24.10
N LYS A 299 -19.86 -2.83 23.62
CA LYS A 299 -19.09 -4.09 23.57
C LYS A 299 -18.09 -4.13 22.41
N GLN A 300 -18.29 -3.32 21.37
CA GLN A 300 -17.50 -3.33 20.13
C GLN A 300 -17.42 -1.94 19.49
N LEU A 301 -16.25 -1.60 18.93
CA LEU A 301 -16.07 -0.39 18.13
C LEU A 301 -16.73 -0.53 16.75
N GLY A 302 -17.31 0.55 16.26
CA GLY A 302 -17.86 0.64 14.91
C GLY A 302 -16.77 0.81 13.83
N THR A 303 -17.16 0.59 12.57
CA THR A 303 -16.24 0.59 11.40
C THR A 303 -15.44 1.89 11.26
N GLY A 304 -16.04 3.04 11.53
CA GLY A 304 -15.35 4.33 11.44
C GLY A 304 -14.22 4.47 12.48
N GLN A 305 -14.45 3.99 13.70
CA GLN A 305 -13.46 3.99 14.78
C GLN A 305 -12.30 3.04 14.46
N ILE A 306 -12.61 1.84 13.98
CA ILE A 306 -11.61 0.85 13.55
C ILE A 306 -10.76 1.43 12.40
N LYS A 307 -11.37 2.14 11.45
CA LYS A 307 -10.64 2.81 10.36
C LYS A 307 -9.65 3.85 10.89
N THR A 308 -10.04 4.64 11.90
CA THR A 308 -9.13 5.60 12.55
C THR A 308 -7.95 4.90 13.22
N ILE A 309 -8.21 3.81 13.96
CA ILE A 309 -7.15 3.00 14.60
C ILE A 309 -6.23 2.37 13.55
N HIS A 310 -6.77 1.87 12.44
CA HIS A 310 -5.98 1.33 11.35
C HIS A 310 -5.08 2.39 10.71
N ALA A 311 -5.62 3.58 10.42
CA ALA A 311 -4.82 4.66 9.84
C ALA A 311 -3.65 5.05 10.75
N PHE A 312 -3.88 5.09 12.07
CA PHE A 312 -2.82 5.30 13.05
C PHE A 312 -1.80 4.16 13.08
N GLY A 313 -2.25 2.91 13.11
CA GLY A 313 -1.36 1.74 13.05
C GLY A 313 -0.46 1.76 11.82
N THR A 314 -0.99 2.14 10.65
CA THR A 314 -0.21 2.32 9.42
C THR A 314 0.83 3.43 9.55
N GLN A 315 0.51 4.55 10.20
CA GLN A 315 1.48 5.63 10.44
C GLN A 315 2.61 5.19 11.37
N LEU A 316 2.32 4.34 12.35
CA LEU A 316 3.31 3.83 13.30
C LEU A 316 4.21 2.76 12.70
N LEU A 317 3.61 1.80 12.00
CA LEU A 317 4.19 0.49 11.72
C LEU A 317 4.41 0.19 10.23
N LYS A 318 4.08 1.09 9.31
CA LYS A 318 4.50 0.88 7.92
C LYS A 318 6.03 0.95 7.83
N ASN A 319 6.61 0.48 6.73
CA ASN A 319 8.07 0.42 6.53
C ASN A 319 8.79 1.78 6.72
N ASP A 320 8.08 2.89 6.47
CA ASP A 320 8.49 4.27 6.71
C ASP A 320 7.85 4.89 7.97
N GLY A 321 7.23 4.06 8.80
CA GLY A 321 6.56 4.43 10.04
C GLY A 321 7.55 4.76 11.16
N ILE A 322 7.04 5.40 12.20
CA ILE A 322 7.84 6.07 13.22
C ILE A 322 8.76 5.11 13.97
N ILE A 323 8.29 3.89 14.29
CA ILE A 323 9.12 2.91 14.99
C ILE A 323 10.29 2.47 14.12
N LEU A 324 10.02 2.16 12.85
CA LEU A 324 11.05 1.71 11.92
C LEU A 324 12.03 2.83 11.54
N GLN A 325 11.57 4.09 11.48
CA GLN A 325 12.45 5.25 11.30
C GLN A 325 13.38 5.47 12.49
N ASP A 326 12.86 5.48 13.72
CA ASP A 326 13.71 5.60 14.92
C ASP A 326 14.73 4.46 14.99
N TYR A 327 14.31 3.25 14.62
CA TYR A 327 15.18 2.09 14.55
C TYR A 327 16.29 2.26 13.49
N ARG A 328 15.97 2.84 12.32
CA ARG A 328 16.92 3.14 11.25
C ARG A 328 17.92 4.22 11.65
N GLU A 329 17.47 5.29 12.32
CA GLU A 329 18.30 6.43 12.72
C GLU A 329 19.37 6.06 13.75
N ARG A 330 19.11 5.09 14.64
CA ARG A 330 20.05 4.69 15.69
C ARG A 330 21.23 3.85 15.18
N GLY A 331 21.11 3.21 14.02
CA GLY A 331 22.19 2.42 13.40
C GLY A 331 22.57 1.12 14.12
N THR A 332 22.00 0.82 15.30
CA THR A 332 22.21 -0.42 16.05
C THR A 332 21.15 -1.46 15.67
N LEU A 333 21.31 -2.10 14.51
CA LEU A 333 20.30 -3.06 14.04
C LEU A 333 20.57 -4.47 14.55
N THR A 334 19.52 -5.15 14.99
CA THR A 334 19.57 -6.61 15.13
C THR A 334 19.69 -7.27 13.75
N PRO A 335 20.21 -8.52 13.66
CA PRO A 335 20.26 -9.24 12.40
C PRO A 335 18.91 -9.35 11.69
N VAL A 336 17.82 -9.54 12.45
CA VAL A 336 16.44 -9.59 11.91
C VAL A 336 16.07 -8.25 11.30
N MET A 337 16.30 -7.15 12.02
CA MET A 337 15.93 -5.82 11.55
C MET A 337 16.77 -5.33 10.37
N ARG A 338 18.04 -5.71 10.31
CA ARG A 338 18.87 -5.54 9.11
C ARG A 338 18.18 -6.18 7.90
N CYS A 339 17.71 -7.42 8.03
CA CYS A 339 17.04 -8.08 6.93
C CYS A 339 15.68 -7.43 6.61
N VAL A 340 14.87 -7.07 7.61
CA VAL A 340 13.62 -6.31 7.38
C VAL A 340 13.87 -5.07 6.52
N PHE A 341 14.94 -4.31 6.79
CA PHE A 341 15.29 -3.15 5.98
C PHE A 341 15.82 -3.49 4.59
N LEU A 342 16.69 -4.49 4.45
CA LEU A 342 17.17 -4.91 3.12
C LEU A 342 16.04 -5.38 2.22
N PHE A 343 15.05 -6.07 2.78
CA PHE A 343 13.84 -6.46 2.07
C PHE A 343 12.98 -5.26 1.70
N ASP A 344 12.75 -4.32 2.63
CA ASP A 344 12.03 -3.08 2.32
C ASP A 344 12.71 -2.29 1.17
N ASP A 345 14.02 -2.13 1.25
CA ASP A 345 14.82 -1.43 0.25
C ASP A 345 14.75 -2.12 -1.12
N TYR A 346 14.83 -3.46 -1.12
CA TYR A 346 14.57 -4.28 -2.31
C TYR A 346 13.18 -4.02 -2.86
N TYR A 347 12.13 -4.01 -2.06
CA TYR A 347 10.79 -3.80 -2.58
C TYR A 347 10.50 -2.38 -3.05
N ALA A 348 11.22 -1.38 -2.51
CA ALA A 348 11.14 0.00 -2.96
C ALA A 348 11.67 0.17 -4.41
N ASP A 349 12.89 -0.29 -4.66
CA ASP A 349 13.67 0.04 -5.86
C ASP A 349 13.94 -1.17 -6.80
N LYS A 350 13.91 -2.39 -6.25
CA LYS A 350 13.88 -3.68 -6.97
C LYS A 350 15.06 -3.90 -7.92
N THR A 351 16.23 -3.40 -7.54
CA THR A 351 17.46 -3.65 -8.28
C THR A 351 18.04 -5.02 -7.95
N ARG A 352 18.85 -5.55 -8.87
CA ARG A 352 19.55 -6.83 -8.68
C ARG A 352 20.44 -6.84 -7.44
N THR A 353 21.16 -5.74 -7.19
CA THR A 353 22.01 -5.58 -6.01
C THR A 353 21.20 -5.72 -4.72
N LYS A 354 20.04 -5.07 -4.66
CA LYS A 354 19.14 -5.10 -3.50
C LYS A 354 18.53 -6.49 -3.27
N ARG A 355 18.14 -7.18 -4.34
CA ARG A 355 17.66 -8.56 -4.28
C ARG A 355 18.72 -9.49 -3.67
N LYS A 356 19.94 -9.44 -4.20
CA LYS A 356 21.06 -10.27 -3.72
C LYS A 356 21.35 -10.00 -2.24
N ALA A 357 21.30 -8.74 -1.81
CA ALA A 357 21.46 -8.38 -0.40
C ALA A 357 20.35 -8.97 0.47
N ALA A 358 19.09 -8.87 0.05
CA ALA A 358 17.95 -9.48 0.75
C ALA A 358 18.06 -11.02 0.84
N GLU A 359 18.36 -11.69 -0.27
CA GLU A 359 18.54 -13.15 -0.33
C GLU A 359 19.71 -13.63 0.57
N THR A 360 20.83 -12.91 0.56
CA THR A 360 21.98 -13.22 1.43
C THR A 360 21.58 -13.08 2.90
N CYS A 361 20.86 -12.00 3.25
CA CYS A 361 20.38 -11.78 4.60
C CYS A 361 19.42 -12.89 5.07
N ALA A 362 18.50 -13.32 4.21
CA ALA A 362 17.61 -14.43 4.50
C ALA A 362 18.37 -15.76 4.73
N ALA A 363 19.40 -16.02 3.94
CA ALA A 363 20.26 -17.19 4.12
C ALA A 363 21.02 -17.13 5.46
N ASP A 364 21.58 -15.97 5.83
CA ASP A 364 22.27 -15.75 7.10
C ASP A 364 21.33 -15.96 8.31
N LEU A 365 20.09 -15.46 8.22
CA LEU A 365 19.06 -15.68 9.24
C LEU A 365 18.67 -17.15 9.36
N HIS A 366 18.52 -17.84 8.24
CA HIS A 366 18.20 -19.26 8.24
C HIS A 366 19.35 -20.07 8.87
N ALA A 367 20.60 -19.78 8.50
CA ALA A 367 21.78 -20.44 9.03
C ALA A 367 21.95 -20.22 10.54
N SER A 368 21.53 -19.07 11.07
CA SER A 368 21.58 -18.76 12.51
C SER A 368 20.43 -19.35 13.33
N GLY A 369 19.51 -20.11 12.70
CA GLY A 369 18.31 -20.65 13.37
C GLY A 369 17.26 -19.59 13.71
N ALA A 370 17.40 -18.39 13.14
CA ALA A 370 16.55 -17.24 13.40
C ALA A 370 15.26 -17.20 12.58
N ALA A 371 15.15 -18.07 11.57
CA ALA A 371 14.05 -18.06 10.61
C ALA A 371 12.65 -18.22 11.24
N SER A 372 12.51 -18.88 12.40
CA SER A 372 11.20 -19.08 13.05
C SER A 372 10.63 -17.82 13.71
N ALA A 373 11.44 -16.78 13.91
CA ALA A 373 11.02 -15.49 14.47
C ALA A 373 10.62 -14.48 13.38
N ILE A 374 10.60 -14.92 12.13
CA ILE A 374 10.41 -14.09 10.97
C ILE A 374 9.04 -14.43 10.35
N PRO A 375 8.19 -13.43 10.13
CA PRO A 375 6.97 -13.60 9.38
C PRO A 375 7.23 -14.12 7.97
N THR A 376 6.20 -14.67 7.34
CA THR A 376 6.17 -15.10 5.92
C THR A 376 6.50 -13.97 4.90
N VAL A 377 6.87 -12.77 5.38
CA VAL A 377 7.09 -11.52 4.65
C VAL A 377 8.51 -11.41 4.07
N LEU A 378 9.47 -12.27 4.46
CA LEU A 378 10.76 -12.44 3.77
C LEU A 378 10.68 -13.50 2.66
#